data_AF-A0AAW2KYH1-F1
#
_entry.id   AF-A0AAW2KYH1-F1
#
_cell.length_a   1.000
_cell.length_b   1.000
_cell.length_c   1.000
_cell.angle_alpha   90.00
_cell.angle_beta   90.00
_cell.angle_gamma   90.00
#
_symmetry.space_group_name_H-M   'P 1'
#
loop_
_entity.id
_entity.type
_entity.pdbx_description
1 polymer ?
#
loop_
_entity_poly.entity_id
_entity_poly.type
_entity_poly.pdbx_seq_one_letter_code
_entity_poly.pdbx_strand_id
1 'polypeptide(L)'
;MEKVVFVAWISVLTLWATPVHSKYYSESRPYEPVQEKKTHLRFYVHDILSGNKPSAVQIAGPNTTKKEDGPTPFGTTFAIDDLLTEGPETTSKVVGNARGIYVSSSQDKDLTLVLYVDLGFTSGKFKGSSLSVFSRNPITENHRELAVV
;
A
#
# COMPACT_ATOMS: atom_id res chain seq x y z
N MET A 1 -8.08 11.18 75.34
CA MET A 1 -9.28 11.38 74.48
C MET A 1 -8.91 11.49 73.00
N GLU A 2 -7.91 12.31 72.63
CA GLU A 2 -7.49 12.50 71.22
C GLU A 2 -7.11 11.22 70.46
N LYS A 3 -6.40 10.28 71.08
CA LYS A 3 -6.01 9.02 70.42
C LYS A 3 -7.20 8.13 70.03
N VAL A 4 -8.28 8.16 70.80
CA VAL A 4 -9.50 7.38 70.52
C VAL A 4 -10.30 8.01 69.38
N VAL A 5 -10.33 9.35 69.32
CA VAL A 5 -10.95 10.09 68.23
C VAL A 5 -10.19 9.83 66.93
N PHE A 6 -8.85 9.88 66.94
CA PHE A 6 -8.04 9.65 65.74
C PHE A 6 -8.22 8.24 65.15
N VAL A 7 -8.31 7.20 66.00
CA VAL A 7 -8.58 5.82 65.56
C VAL A 7 -10.00 5.66 65.01
N ALA A 8 -10.99 6.36 65.60
CA ALA A 8 -12.35 6.35 65.10
C ALA A 8 -12.45 6.98 63.69
N TRP A 9 -11.72 8.07 63.41
CA TRP A 9 -11.68 8.67 62.08
C TRP A 9 -11.03 7.78 61.02
N ILE A 10 -9.96 7.04 61.36
CA ILE A 10 -9.33 6.07 60.45
C ILE A 10 -10.31 4.94 60.09
N SER A 11 -11.10 4.50 61.07
CA SER A 11 -12.09 3.43 60.89
C SER A 11 -13.23 3.86 59.95
N VAL A 12 -13.66 5.12 60.04
CA VAL A 12 -14.69 5.70 59.15
C VAL A 12 -14.17 5.86 57.72
N LEU A 13 -12.89 6.20 57.53
CA LEU A 13 -12.27 6.32 56.20
C LEU A 13 -12.18 4.98 55.46
N THR A 14 -12.00 3.87 56.16
CA THR A 14 -11.96 2.54 55.54
C THR A 14 -13.32 2.01 55.07
N LEU A 15 -14.43 2.59 55.54
CA LEU A 15 -15.78 2.13 55.19
C LEU A 15 -16.28 2.61 53.80
N TRP A 16 -15.60 3.59 53.19
CA TRP A 16 -15.97 4.16 51.88
C TRP A 16 -15.13 3.64 50.71
N ALA A 17 -14.15 2.77 50.97
CA ALA A 17 -13.45 2.06 49.91
C ALA A 17 -14.33 0.90 49.44
N THR A 18 -15.38 1.19 48.67
CA THR A 18 -16.02 0.14 47.88
C THR A 18 -14.98 -0.35 46.88
N PRO A 19 -14.58 -1.64 46.93
CA PRO A 19 -13.69 -2.15 45.92
C PRO A 19 -14.52 -2.20 44.63
N VAL A 20 -14.29 -1.21 43.75
CA VAL A 20 -14.83 -1.21 42.39
C VAL A 20 -14.16 -2.37 41.67
N HIS A 21 -14.72 -3.56 41.85
CA HIS A 21 -14.44 -4.71 41.01
C HIS A 21 -15.12 -4.44 39.68
N SER A 22 -14.51 -3.55 38.88
CA SER A 22 -14.82 -3.48 37.47
C SER A 22 -14.39 -4.83 36.88
N LYS A 23 -15.29 -5.80 36.86
CA LYS A 23 -15.13 -6.97 36.02
C LYS A 23 -15.15 -6.42 34.61
N TYR A 24 -14.01 -6.46 33.93
CA TYR A 24 -13.96 -6.19 32.50
C TYR A 24 -15.01 -7.08 31.83
N TYR A 25 -16.07 -6.46 31.31
CA TYR A 25 -17.03 -7.17 30.48
C TYR A 25 -16.31 -7.51 29.17
N SER A 26 -15.85 -8.74 29.05
CA SER A 26 -15.32 -9.28 27.80
C SER A 26 -16.12 -10.53 27.49
N GLU A 27 -17.27 -10.35 26.84
CA GLU A 27 -17.83 -11.43 26.04
C GLU A 27 -16.97 -11.56 24.78
N SER A 28 -15.90 -12.33 24.86
CA SER A 28 -15.20 -12.76 23.66
C SER A 28 -16.11 -13.71 22.90
N ARG A 29 -16.59 -13.28 21.73
CA ARG A 29 -17.21 -14.21 20.79
C ARG A 29 -16.10 -15.12 20.24
N PRO A 30 -16.36 -16.43 20.05
CA PRO A 30 -15.45 -17.28 19.30
C PRO A 30 -15.18 -16.62 17.94
N TYR A 31 -13.90 -16.52 17.57
CA TYR A 31 -13.53 -16.10 16.23
C TYR A 31 -14.09 -17.13 15.24
N GLU A 32 -15.03 -16.70 14.41
CA GLU A 32 -15.44 -17.47 13.24
C GLU A 32 -14.44 -17.15 12.11
N PRO A 33 -13.66 -18.14 11.64
CA PRO A 33 -12.71 -17.90 10.56
C PRO A 33 -13.43 -17.38 9.33
N VAL A 34 -13.01 -16.21 8.85
CA VAL A 34 -13.46 -15.73 7.55
C VAL A 34 -12.91 -16.70 6.52
N GLN A 35 -13.79 -17.30 5.73
CA GLN A 35 -13.36 -18.17 4.64
C GLN A 35 -12.53 -17.36 3.64
N GLU A 36 -11.25 -17.69 3.52
CA GLU A 36 -10.35 -17.05 2.58
C GLU A 36 -10.83 -17.27 1.14
N LYS A 37 -10.87 -16.20 0.36
CA LYS A 37 -11.22 -16.24 -1.06
C LYS A 37 -9.97 -15.97 -1.89
N LYS A 38 -9.56 -16.95 -2.67
CA LYS A 38 -8.48 -16.79 -3.66
C LYS A 38 -9.07 -16.37 -5.01
N THR A 39 -8.51 -15.31 -5.60
CA THR A 39 -8.87 -14.85 -6.95
C THR A 39 -7.62 -14.76 -7.80
N HIS A 40 -7.66 -15.28 -9.02
CA HIS A 40 -6.61 -15.07 -10.02
C HIS A 40 -7.08 -13.99 -10.99
N LEU A 41 -6.32 -12.90 -11.08
CA LEU A 41 -6.60 -11.76 -11.95
C LEU A 41 -5.57 -11.74 -13.08
N ARG A 42 -6.02 -11.46 -14.30
CA ARG A 42 -5.17 -11.24 -15.47
C ARG A 42 -5.63 -9.97 -16.18
N PHE A 43 -4.71 -9.05 -16.39
CA PHE A 43 -4.91 -7.79 -17.09
C PHE A 43 -3.57 -7.32 -17.65
N TYR A 44 -3.61 -6.28 -18.47
CA TYR A 44 -2.45 -5.66 -19.10
C TYR A 44 -2.32 -4.21 -18.62
N VAL A 45 -1.10 -3.79 -18.27
CA VAL A 45 -0.78 -2.42 -17.84
C VAL A 45 -0.11 -1.69 -19.00
N HIS A 46 -0.54 -0.48 -19.29
CA HIS A 46 -0.05 0.32 -20.41
C HIS A 46 0.69 1.57 -19.94
N ASP A 47 2.01 1.48 -19.83
CA ASP A 47 2.90 2.61 -19.52
C ASP A 47 3.26 3.37 -20.81
N ILE A 48 2.72 4.57 -20.98
CA ILE A 48 2.82 5.40 -22.18
C ILE A 48 3.66 6.63 -21.89
N LEU A 49 4.95 6.56 -22.26
CA LEU A 49 5.94 7.61 -21.98
C LEU A 49 5.94 8.79 -22.96
N SER A 50 5.29 8.65 -24.13
CA SER A 50 5.38 9.65 -25.19
C SER A 50 4.12 9.73 -26.07
N GLY A 51 4.08 10.68 -27.00
CA GLY A 51 2.94 10.96 -27.85
C GLY A 51 2.04 12.07 -27.30
N ASN A 52 0.83 12.18 -27.86
CA ASN A 52 -0.06 13.32 -27.57
C ASN A 52 -0.75 13.23 -26.20
N LYS A 53 -0.74 12.05 -25.56
CA LYS A 53 -1.38 11.81 -24.27
C LYS A 53 -0.60 10.75 -23.47
N PRO A 54 0.57 11.12 -22.91
CA PRO A 54 1.33 10.20 -22.06
C PRO A 54 0.54 9.87 -20.79
N SER A 55 0.70 8.64 -20.29
CA SER A 55 0.17 8.19 -18.99
C SER A 55 1.23 8.27 -17.88
N ALA A 56 2.52 8.31 -18.26
CA ALA A 56 3.63 8.45 -17.34
C ALA A 56 4.47 9.69 -17.66
N VAL A 57 4.83 10.42 -16.61
CA VAL A 57 5.58 11.68 -16.72
C VAL A 57 6.72 11.67 -15.72
N GLN A 58 7.93 12.03 -16.18
CA GLN A 58 9.07 12.21 -15.31
C GLN A 58 8.84 13.43 -14.40
N ILE A 59 8.88 13.22 -13.10
CA ILE A 59 8.65 14.25 -12.07
C ILE A 59 9.93 14.67 -11.34
N ALA A 60 10.96 13.81 -11.37
CA ALA A 60 12.26 14.10 -10.81
C ALA A 60 13.34 13.28 -11.54
N GLY A 61 14.57 13.75 -11.51
CA GLY A 61 15.71 13.01 -12.06
C GLY A 61 17.03 13.62 -11.61
N PRO A 62 18.13 12.87 -11.78
CA PRO A 62 19.46 13.36 -11.43
C PRO A 62 19.83 14.53 -12.35
N ASN A 63 20.43 15.57 -11.77
CA ASN A 63 20.97 16.70 -12.54
C ASN A 63 22.44 16.43 -12.87
N THR A 64 22.69 15.55 -13.85
CA THR A 64 24.04 15.10 -14.18
C THR A 64 24.53 15.71 -15.50
N THR A 65 25.79 16.16 -15.48
CA THR A 65 26.51 16.64 -16.67
C THR A 65 27.18 15.49 -17.44
N LYS A 66 27.23 14.30 -16.84
CA LYS A 66 27.74 13.09 -17.46
C LYS A 66 26.59 12.43 -18.21
N LYS A 67 26.84 12.03 -19.46
CA LYS A 67 25.91 11.21 -20.23
C LYS A 67 25.68 9.92 -19.44
N GLU A 68 24.51 9.76 -18.84
CA GLU A 68 24.15 8.52 -18.18
C GLU A 68 23.85 7.46 -19.24
N ASP A 69 24.42 6.27 -19.07
CA ASP A 69 24.26 5.16 -20.00
C ASP A 69 22.94 4.44 -19.68
N GLY A 70 21.86 4.80 -20.38
CA GLY A 70 20.60 4.06 -20.31
C GLY A 70 19.36 4.90 -20.61
N PRO A 71 18.21 4.27 -20.88
CA PRO A 71 16.96 4.97 -21.16
C PRO A 71 16.36 5.64 -19.91
N THR A 72 16.75 5.19 -18.71
CA THR A 72 16.22 5.71 -17.44
C THR A 72 17.32 5.79 -16.36
N PRO A 73 18.03 6.92 -16.27
CA PRO A 73 19.05 7.24 -15.26
C PRO A 73 18.68 6.85 -13.83
N PHE A 74 19.65 6.49 -12.98
CA PHE A 74 19.41 6.17 -11.57
C PHE A 74 18.76 7.38 -10.86
N GLY A 75 17.73 7.10 -10.05
CA GLY A 75 16.96 8.15 -9.35
C GLY A 75 15.94 8.87 -10.21
N THR A 76 15.84 8.56 -11.51
CA THR A 76 14.73 9.08 -12.34
C THR A 76 13.41 8.57 -11.79
N THR A 77 12.49 9.47 -11.53
CA THR A 77 11.20 9.20 -10.91
C THR A 77 10.06 9.63 -11.82
N PHE A 78 9.07 8.76 -11.98
CA PHE A 78 7.87 9.00 -12.79
C PHE A 78 6.62 8.96 -11.92
N ALA A 79 5.66 9.82 -12.25
CA ALA A 79 4.27 9.67 -11.83
C ALA A 79 3.46 9.02 -12.95
N ILE A 80 2.53 8.13 -12.60
CA ILE A 80 1.75 7.34 -13.57
C ILE A 80 0.24 7.40 -13.32
N ASP A 81 -0.54 7.33 -14.40
CA ASP A 81 -1.97 7.01 -14.46
C ASP A 81 -2.20 6.07 -15.67
N ASP A 82 -1.68 4.85 -15.57
CA ASP A 82 -1.63 3.87 -16.64
C ASP A 82 -2.93 3.07 -16.75
N LEU A 83 -3.32 2.70 -17.97
CA LEU A 83 -4.54 1.92 -18.17
C LEU A 83 -4.34 0.45 -17.76
N LEU A 84 -5.38 -0.15 -17.16
CA LEU A 84 -5.52 -1.60 -17.04
C LEU A 84 -6.56 -2.10 -18.04
N THR A 85 -6.23 -3.08 -18.88
CA THR A 85 -7.14 -3.64 -19.89
C THR A 85 -7.23 -5.18 -19.82
N GLU A 86 -8.31 -5.74 -20.38
CA GLU A 86 -8.49 -7.20 -20.48
C GLU A 86 -7.54 -7.86 -21.50
N GLY A 87 -7.16 -7.14 -22.56
CA GLY A 87 -6.27 -7.60 -23.63
C GLY A 87 -5.04 -6.70 -23.82
N PRO A 88 -4.00 -7.16 -24.54
CA PRO A 88 -2.75 -6.44 -24.72
C PRO A 88 -2.86 -5.19 -25.59
N GLU A 89 -3.92 -5.03 -26.37
CA GLU A 89 -4.15 -3.86 -27.21
C GLU A 89 -4.71 -2.70 -26.36
N THR A 90 -4.23 -1.47 -26.59
CA THR A 90 -4.71 -0.26 -25.89
C THR A 90 -6.20 0.04 -26.16
N THR A 91 -6.75 -0.51 -27.23
CA THR A 91 -8.18 -0.42 -27.59
C THR A 91 -9.04 -1.48 -26.89
N SER A 92 -8.42 -2.44 -26.18
CA SER A 92 -9.14 -3.44 -25.40
C SER A 92 -9.98 -2.79 -24.29
N LYS A 93 -10.95 -3.54 -23.79
CA LYS A 93 -11.81 -3.09 -22.69
C LYS A 93 -10.98 -2.71 -21.46
N VAL A 94 -11.17 -1.46 -21.01
CA VAL A 94 -10.55 -0.92 -19.80
C VAL A 94 -11.25 -1.48 -18.55
N VAL A 95 -10.45 -1.95 -17.61
CA VAL A 95 -10.91 -2.51 -16.31
C VAL A 95 -10.49 -1.68 -15.11
N GLY A 96 -9.58 -0.73 -15.30
CA GLY A 96 -9.02 0.04 -14.20
C GLY A 96 -7.87 0.94 -14.62
N ASN A 97 -7.12 1.40 -13.63
CA ASN A 97 -5.85 2.10 -13.81
C ASN A 97 -4.82 1.67 -12.77
N ALA A 98 -3.55 1.86 -13.11
CA ALA A 98 -2.42 1.81 -12.21
C ALA A 98 -1.96 3.24 -11.94
N ARG A 99 -2.03 3.68 -10.68
CA ARG A 99 -1.68 5.04 -10.26
C ARG A 99 -0.61 5.02 -9.19
N GLY A 100 0.30 5.98 -9.26
CA GLY A 100 1.37 6.10 -8.27
C GLY A 100 2.66 6.58 -8.88
N ILE A 101 3.77 6.03 -8.39
CA ILE A 101 5.11 6.40 -8.82
C ILE A 101 5.99 5.17 -9.04
N TYR A 102 7.00 5.35 -9.87
CA TYR A 102 8.15 4.45 -9.89
C TYR A 102 9.46 5.21 -9.98
N VAL A 103 10.52 4.59 -9.48
CA VAL A 103 11.87 5.17 -9.48
C VAL A 103 12.87 4.16 -10.02
N SER A 104 13.77 4.62 -10.89
CA SER A 104 14.94 3.85 -11.29
C SER A 104 15.89 3.72 -10.10
N SER A 105 16.13 2.48 -9.68
CA SER A 105 16.67 2.15 -8.36
C SER A 105 17.98 1.36 -8.40
N SER A 106 18.46 0.97 -9.58
CA SER A 106 19.80 0.39 -9.73
C SER A 106 20.83 1.43 -10.14
N GLN A 107 22.00 1.36 -9.51
CA GLN A 107 23.20 2.10 -9.93
C GLN A 107 24.06 1.31 -10.94
N ASP A 108 23.75 0.02 -11.11
CA ASP A 108 24.43 -0.88 -12.02
C ASP A 108 23.74 -0.89 -13.40
N LYS A 109 24.18 -1.78 -14.30
CA LYS A 109 23.65 -1.88 -15.67
C LYS A 109 22.27 -2.54 -15.75
N ASP A 110 21.77 -3.14 -14.67
CA ASP A 110 20.45 -3.75 -14.61
C ASP A 110 19.38 -2.68 -14.39
N LEU A 111 18.51 -2.47 -15.37
CA LEU A 111 17.43 -1.49 -15.21
C LEU A 111 16.36 -2.05 -14.28
N THR A 112 16.40 -1.61 -13.01
CA THR A 112 15.50 -2.04 -11.95
C THR A 112 14.70 -0.87 -11.41
N LEU A 113 13.38 -1.00 -11.41
CA LEU A 113 12.47 -0.01 -10.84
C LEU A 113 12.03 -0.42 -9.42
N VAL A 114 11.66 0.54 -8.59
CA VAL A 114 10.79 0.30 -7.44
C VAL A 114 9.43 0.90 -7.75
N LEU A 115 8.39 0.08 -7.69
CA LEU A 115 7.01 0.51 -7.89
C LEU A 115 6.38 0.86 -6.54
N TYR A 116 5.66 1.97 -6.50
CA TYR A 116 4.72 2.32 -5.44
C TYR A 116 3.40 2.71 -6.12
N VAL A 117 2.53 1.72 -6.32
CA VAL A 117 1.41 1.81 -7.25
C VAL A 117 0.16 1.18 -6.64
N ASP A 118 -0.99 1.83 -6.81
CA ASP A 118 -2.30 1.21 -6.63
C ASP A 118 -2.85 0.72 -7.97
N LEU A 119 -3.38 -0.50 -7.98
CA LEU A 119 -4.09 -1.10 -9.11
C LEU A 119 -5.59 -1.00 -8.84
N GLY A 120 -6.21 0.10 -9.28
CA GLY A 120 -7.61 0.44 -9.04
C GLY A 120 -8.54 -0.14 -10.09
N PHE A 121 -9.51 -0.96 -9.69
CA PHE A 121 -10.52 -1.52 -10.61
C PHE A 121 -11.73 -0.61 -10.71
N THR A 122 -12.09 -0.19 -11.92
CA THR A 122 -13.22 0.72 -12.19
C THR A 122 -14.40 0.04 -12.87
N SER A 123 -14.23 -1.23 -13.27
CA SER A 123 -15.29 -2.05 -13.86
C SER A 123 -15.23 -3.51 -13.39
N GLY A 124 -16.23 -4.30 -13.79
CA GLY A 124 -16.31 -5.72 -13.43
C GLY A 124 -16.64 -6.00 -11.96
N LYS A 125 -16.39 -7.23 -11.52
CA LYS A 125 -16.75 -7.74 -10.18
C LYS A 125 -16.07 -6.97 -9.04
N PHE A 126 -14.89 -6.41 -9.28
CA PHE A 126 -14.07 -5.75 -8.28
C PHE A 126 -14.12 -4.22 -8.39
N LYS A 127 -15.10 -3.67 -9.12
CA LYS A 127 -15.27 -2.22 -9.25
C LYS A 127 -15.28 -1.54 -7.88
N GLY A 128 -14.41 -0.54 -7.73
CA GLY A 128 -14.23 0.21 -6.48
C GLY A 128 -13.23 -0.41 -5.50
N SER A 129 -12.66 -1.57 -5.82
CA SER A 129 -11.55 -2.18 -5.06
C SER A 129 -10.20 -1.83 -5.69
N SER A 130 -9.12 -2.00 -4.93
CA SER A 130 -7.75 -1.85 -5.41
C SER A 130 -6.80 -2.87 -4.78
N LEU A 131 -5.63 -3.04 -5.40
CA LEU A 131 -4.48 -3.73 -4.82
C LEU A 131 -3.31 -2.75 -4.70
N SER A 132 -2.64 -2.72 -3.57
CA SER A 132 -1.42 -1.90 -3.39
C SER A 132 -0.20 -2.74 -3.70
N VAL A 133 0.70 -2.21 -4.53
CA VAL A 133 1.97 -2.82 -4.90
C VAL A 133 3.11 -1.91 -4.44
N PHE A 134 3.96 -2.45 -3.58
CA PHE A 134 5.23 -1.81 -3.21
C PHE A 134 6.35 -2.85 -3.34
N SER A 135 7.06 -2.81 -4.47
CA SER A 135 7.99 -3.89 -4.82
C SER A 135 9.10 -3.45 -5.77
N ARG A 136 10.24 -4.13 -5.66
CA ARG A 136 11.30 -4.12 -6.68
C ARG A 136 10.79 -4.79 -7.96
N ASN A 137 11.13 -4.23 -9.11
CA ASN A 137 10.69 -4.64 -10.43
C ASN A 137 11.87 -4.61 -11.43
N PRO A 138 12.62 -5.71 -11.59
CA PRO A 138 13.76 -5.80 -12.50
C PRO A 138 13.29 -5.93 -13.95
N ILE A 139 13.03 -4.81 -14.64
CA ILE A 139 12.27 -4.82 -15.91
C ILE A 139 12.99 -5.45 -17.10
N THR A 140 14.29 -5.74 -16.97
CA THR A 140 15.07 -6.53 -17.93
C THR A 140 14.80 -8.03 -17.87
N GLU A 141 14.14 -8.51 -16.81
CA GLU A 141 13.76 -9.92 -16.65
C GLU A 141 12.41 -10.23 -17.32
N ASN A 142 12.29 -11.44 -17.87
CA ASN A 142 11.08 -11.92 -18.55
C ASN A 142 9.90 -12.18 -17.59
N HIS A 143 10.19 -12.63 -16.37
CA HIS A 143 9.20 -12.94 -15.34
C HIS A 143 9.59 -12.24 -14.05
N ARG A 144 8.66 -11.49 -13.47
CA ARG A 144 8.90 -10.61 -12.32
C ARG A 144 7.80 -10.85 -11.30
N GLU A 145 8.18 -10.99 -10.04
CA GLU A 145 7.25 -11.14 -8.93
C GLU A 145 7.17 -9.81 -8.17
N LEU A 146 5.94 -9.36 -7.92
CA LEU A 146 5.66 -8.11 -7.22
C LEU A 146 4.73 -8.41 -6.05
N ALA A 147 5.09 -7.90 -4.86
CA ALA A 147 4.28 -8.06 -3.67
C ALA A 147 3.01 -7.19 -3.75
N VAL A 148 1.86 -7.80 -3.42
CA VAL A 148 0.65 -7.09 -3.01
C VAL A 148 0.73 -6.93 -1.49
N VAL A 149 0.65 -5.68 -1.00
CA VAL A 149 0.90 -5.32 0.41
C VAL A 149 -0.36 -4.91 1.17
#